data_AF-A0A8T7J426-F1
#
_entry.id   AF-A0A8T7J426-F1
#
_cell.length_a   1.000
_cell.length_b   1.000
_cell.length_c   1.000
_cell.angle_alpha   90.00
_cell.angle_beta   90.00
_cell.angle_gamma   90.00
#
_symmetry.space_group_name_H-M   'P 1'
#
loop_
_entity.id
_entity.type
_entity.pdbx_description
1 polymer ?
#
loop_
_entity_poly.entity_id
_entity_poly.type
_entity_poly.pdbx_seq_one_letter_code
_entity_poly.pdbx_strand_id
1 'polypeptide(L)'
;MSSLGTPDQLKDPNYTPPLAQAVPLGIQHVMAMFVSNVTPAIIVAGAAGFGFGSGSPDFPVMLYMIQMSMFLAGVATLFQTVGAGPVGAKLPIVQGTSFA
;
A
#
# COMPACT_ATOMS: atom_id res chain seq x y z
N MET A 1 4.91 26.70 -15.35
CA MET A 1 5.81 25.78 -14.64
C MET A 1 5.42 25.78 -13.18
N SER A 2 4.50 24.89 -12.80
CA SER A 2 3.97 24.82 -11.44
C SER A 2 5.01 24.15 -10.54
N SER A 3 5.87 24.97 -9.92
CA SER A 3 6.87 24.51 -8.97
C SER A 3 6.15 23.89 -7.77
N LEU A 4 6.38 22.59 -7.52
CA LEU A 4 5.86 21.85 -6.36
C LEU A 4 6.30 22.49 -5.02
N GLY A 5 7.31 23.34 -5.06
CA GLY A 5 7.90 24.12 -3.97
C GLY A 5 9.25 24.66 -4.41
N THR A 6 10.00 25.30 -3.53
CA THR A 6 11.45 25.53 -3.75
C THR A 6 12.22 24.20 -3.62
N PRO A 7 13.42 24.06 -4.20
CA PRO A 7 14.24 22.84 -4.07
C PRO A 7 14.54 22.44 -2.62
N ASP A 8 14.53 23.42 -1.70
CA ASP A 8 14.73 23.20 -0.27
C ASP A 8 13.46 22.69 0.42
N GLN A 9 12.28 23.14 -0.02
CA GLN A 9 10.99 22.64 0.48
C GLN A 9 10.72 21.19 0.05
N LEU A 10 11.13 20.79 -1.17
CA LEU A 10 10.96 19.41 -1.64
C LEU A 10 11.86 18.38 -0.94
N LYS A 11 12.89 18.84 -0.23
CA LYS A 11 13.77 17.98 0.58
C LYS A 11 13.25 17.76 1.99
N ASP A 12 12.31 18.58 2.46
CA ASP A 12 11.73 18.45 3.81
C ASP A 12 10.64 17.36 3.80
N PRO A 13 10.81 16.26 4.58
CA PRO A 13 9.79 15.22 4.71
C PRO A 13 8.45 15.71 5.29
N ASN A 14 8.46 16.87 5.96
CA ASN A 14 7.28 17.47 6.59
C ASN A 14 6.58 18.50 5.69
N TYR A 15 7.18 18.88 4.56
CA TYR A 15 6.57 19.83 3.64
C TYR A 15 5.45 19.15 2.85
N THR A 16 4.21 19.56 3.12
CA THR A 16 3.05 19.09 2.38
C THR A 16 2.78 20.01 1.19
N PRO A 17 2.85 19.53 -0.06
CA PRO A 17 2.48 20.33 -1.23
C PRO A 17 0.99 20.70 -1.17
N PRO A 18 0.55 21.71 -1.97
CA PRO A 18 -0.84 22.14 -1.98
C PRO A 18 -1.80 20.97 -2.19
N LEU A 19 -2.89 20.92 -1.41
CA LEU A 19 -3.84 19.79 -1.40
C LEU A 19 -4.35 19.41 -2.79
N ALA A 20 -4.53 20.38 -3.68
CA ALA A 20 -4.94 20.16 -5.07
C ALA A 20 -3.97 19.28 -5.88
N GLN A 21 -2.70 19.21 -5.49
CA GLN A 21 -1.68 18.37 -6.11
C GLN A 21 -1.31 17.17 -5.22
N ALA A 22 -1.36 17.32 -3.89
CA ALA A 22 -1.08 16.23 -2.95
C ALA A 22 -2.10 15.08 -3.07
N VAL A 23 -3.39 15.39 -3.25
CA VAL A 23 -4.46 14.39 -3.37
C VAL A 23 -4.27 13.47 -4.59
N PRO A 24 -4.12 13.97 -5.84
CA PRO A 24 -3.91 13.09 -6.98
C PRO A 24 -2.59 12.31 -6.87
N LEU A 25 -1.54 12.90 -6.29
CA LEU A 25 -0.27 12.20 -6.06
C LEU A 25 -0.41 11.06 -5.05
N GLY A 26 -1.16 11.28 -3.97
CA GLY A 26 -1.49 10.26 -2.97
C GLY A 26 -2.32 9.13 -3.58
N ILE A 27 -3.32 9.45 -4.41
CA ILE A 27 -4.11 8.44 -5.14
C ILE A 27 -3.20 7.60 -6.05
N GLN A 28 -2.30 8.22 -6.81
CA GLN A 28 -1.35 7.49 -7.64
C GLN A 28 -0.48 6.54 -6.82
N HIS A 29 -0.03 6.99 -5.65
CA HIS A 29 0.77 6.17 -4.74
C HIS A 29 -0.01 4.97 -4.19
N VAL A 30 -1.26 5.19 -3.76
CA VAL A 30 -2.14 4.12 -3.28
C VAL A 30 -2.47 3.12 -4.39
N MET A 31 -2.71 3.59 -5.62
CA MET A 31 -2.93 2.69 -6.76
C MET A 31 -1.71 1.85 -7.08
N ALA A 32 -0.50 2.43 -7.02
CA ALA A 32 0.74 1.68 -7.21
C ALA A 32 0.92 0.59 -6.13
N MET A 33 0.57 0.92 -4.88
CA MET A 33 0.61 0.00 -3.74
C MET A 33 -0.47 -1.10 -3.81
N PHE A 34 -1.62 -0.80 -4.40
CA PHE A 34 -2.73 -1.77 -4.49
C PHE A 34 -2.30 -3.02 -5.27
N VAL A 35 -1.69 -2.83 -6.45
CA VAL A 35 -1.22 -3.96 -7.28
C VAL A 35 -0.13 -4.76 -6.57
N SER A 36 0.81 -4.09 -5.89
CA SER A 36 1.90 -4.78 -5.19
C SER A 36 1.41 -5.64 -4.03
N ASN A 37 0.34 -5.24 -3.32
CA ASN A 37 -0.18 -6.03 -2.20
C ASN A 37 -1.17 -7.14 -2.62
N VAL A 38 -1.92 -6.94 -3.71
CA VAL A 38 -2.92 -7.90 -4.20
C VAL A 38 -2.25 -9.07 -4.92
N THR A 39 -1.19 -8.80 -5.69
CA THR A 39 -0.55 -9.79 -6.56
C THR A 39 0.00 -11.00 -5.80
N PRO A 40 0.75 -10.86 -4.69
CA PRO A 40 1.24 -12.01 -3.92
C PRO A 40 0.09 -12.85 -3.33
N ALA A 41 -0.97 -12.21 -2.84
CA ALA A 41 -2.14 -12.91 -2.30
C ALA A 41 -2.85 -13.75 -3.37
N ILE A 42 -2.97 -13.22 -4.60
CA ILE A 42 -3.52 -13.97 -5.75
C ILE A 42 -2.61 -15.14 -6.13
N ILE A 43 -1.29 -14.93 -6.18
CA ILE A 43 -0.33 -16.00 -6.53
C ILE A 43 -0.42 -17.15 -5.52
N VAL A 44 -0.42 -16.84 -4.22
CA VAL A 44 -0.51 -17.86 -3.17
C VAL A 44 -1.87 -18.55 -3.18
N ALA A 45 -2.97 -17.82 -3.34
CA ALA A 45 -4.31 -18.41 -3.46
C ALA A 45 -4.43 -19.32 -4.68
N GLY A 46 -3.82 -18.93 -5.81
CA GLY A 46 -3.74 -19.75 -7.02
C GLY A 46 -2.93 -21.04 -6.81
N ALA A 47 -1.74 -20.94 -6.20
CA ALA A 47 -0.90 -22.09 -5.88
C ALA A 47 -1.55 -23.05 -4.87
N ALA A 48 -2.34 -22.52 -3.93
CA ALA A 48 -3.08 -23.30 -2.94
C ALA A 48 -4.35 -23.98 -3.50
N GLY A 49 -4.69 -23.76 -4.78
CA GLY A 49 -5.86 -24.38 -5.43
C GLY A 49 -7.18 -23.62 -5.24
N PHE A 50 -7.15 -22.42 -4.67
CA PHE A 50 -8.32 -21.53 -4.49
C PHE A 50 -8.42 -20.44 -5.57
N GLY A 51 -7.64 -20.56 -6.64
CA GLY A 51 -7.59 -19.60 -7.74
C GLY A 51 -8.85 -19.57 -8.62
N PHE A 52 -8.93 -18.56 -9.48
CA PHE A 52 -10.02 -18.37 -10.44
C PHE A 52 -10.25 -19.65 -11.26
N GLY A 53 -11.46 -20.23 -11.16
CA GLY A 53 -11.86 -21.40 -11.96
C GLY A 53 -11.77 -22.76 -11.26
N SER A 54 -11.43 -22.83 -9.96
CA SER A 54 -11.30 -24.10 -9.22
C SER A 54 -12.61 -24.91 -9.07
N GLY A 55 -13.79 -24.32 -9.35
CA GLY A 55 -15.09 -25.04 -9.24
C GLY A 55 -15.46 -25.47 -7.82
N SER A 56 -14.60 -25.23 -6.82
CA SER A 56 -14.89 -25.39 -5.40
C SER A 56 -15.52 -24.11 -4.82
N PRO A 57 -16.36 -24.24 -3.78
CA PRO A 57 -16.98 -23.12 -3.07
C PRO A 57 -15.99 -22.21 -2.31
N ASP A 58 -14.68 -22.35 -2.54
CA ASP A 58 -13.60 -21.70 -1.80
C ASP A 58 -13.16 -20.35 -2.39
N PHE A 59 -13.86 -19.84 -3.41
CA PHE A 59 -13.72 -18.47 -3.89
C PHE A 59 -13.74 -17.39 -2.76
N PRO A 60 -14.55 -17.54 -1.69
CA PRO A 60 -14.50 -16.64 -0.54
C PRO A 60 -13.14 -16.62 0.18
N VAL A 61 -12.37 -17.71 0.15
CA VAL A 61 -11.05 -17.81 0.80
C VAL A 61 -10.03 -16.93 0.08
N MET A 62 -10.07 -16.88 -1.26
CA MET A 62 -9.24 -15.99 -2.06
C MET A 62 -9.56 -14.51 -1.79
N LEU A 63 -10.84 -14.15 -1.77
CA LEU A 63 -11.29 -12.80 -1.40
C LEU A 63 -10.86 -12.43 0.02
N TYR A 64 -10.99 -13.36 0.95
CA TYR A 64 -10.54 -13.18 2.33
C TYR A 64 -9.03 -12.93 2.42
N MET A 65 -8.20 -13.67 1.69
CA MET A 65 -6.76 -13.43 1.63
C MET A 65 -6.41 -12.04 1.08
N ILE A 66 -7.09 -11.61 0.02
CA ILE A 66 -6.89 -10.27 -0.55
C ILE A 66 -7.31 -9.18 0.45
N GLN A 67 -8.47 -9.34 1.09
CA GLN A 67 -8.97 -8.39 2.10
C GLN A 67 -8.03 -8.29 3.30
N MET A 68 -7.56 -9.43 3.82
CA MET A 68 -6.62 -9.46 4.95
C MET A 68 -5.25 -8.89 4.56
N SER A 69 -4.76 -9.18 3.36
CA SER A 69 -3.52 -8.60 2.82
C SER A 69 -3.61 -7.07 2.76
N MET A 70 -4.67 -6.53 2.16
CA MET A 70 -4.88 -5.07 2.09
C MET A 70 -5.01 -4.43 3.47
N PHE A 71 -5.75 -5.08 4.36
CA PHE A 71 -5.97 -4.57 5.71
C PHE A 71 -4.66 -4.48 6.50
N LEU A 72 -3.87 -5.56 6.51
CA LEU A 72 -2.57 -5.59 7.20
C LEU A 72 -1.55 -4.64 6.56
N ALA A 73 -1.53 -4.51 5.23
CA ALA A 73 -0.66 -3.55 4.54
C ALA A 73 -1.00 -2.10 4.92
N GLY A 74 -2.29 -1.78 5.08
CA GLY A 74 -2.75 -0.49 5.58
C GLY A 74 -2.33 -0.24 7.04
N VAL A 75 -2.52 -1.22 7.91
CA VAL A 75 -2.10 -1.14 9.32
C VAL A 75 -0.58 -0.96 9.44
N ALA A 76 0.21 -1.73 8.69
CA ALA A 76 1.66 -1.63 8.68
C ALA A 76 2.14 -0.27 8.16
N THR A 77 1.49 0.26 7.12
CA THR A 77 1.77 1.61 6.60
C THR A 77 1.45 2.68 7.63
N LEU A 78 0.32 2.59 8.34
CA LEU A 78 -0.02 3.53 9.41
C LEU A 78 0.98 3.45 10.56
N PHE A 79 1.36 2.24 10.97
CA PHE A 79 2.34 2.04 12.02
C PHE A 79 3.73 2.59 11.66
N GLN A 80 4.14 2.46 10.39
CA GLN A 80 5.42 2.99 9.91
C GLN A 80 5.43 4.52 9.77
N THR A 81 4.30 5.10 9.35
CA THR A 81 4.15 6.55 9.08
C THR A 81 3.85 7.36 10.34
N VAL A 82 2.98 6.88 11.22
CA VAL A 82 2.64 7.55 12.49
C VAL A 82 3.68 7.24 13.57
N GLY A 83 4.22 6.01 13.55
CA GLY A 83 5.11 5.50 14.58
C GLY A 83 4.40 5.23 15.91
N ALA A 84 4.93 4.29 16.70
CA ALA A 84 4.51 4.04 18.07
C ALA A 84 5.76 3.94 18.96
N GLY A 85 6.03 5.00 19.73
CA GLY A 85 7.23 5.07 20.58
C GLY A 85 8.52 5.08 19.75
N PRO A 86 9.52 4.20 20.04
CA PRO A 86 10.76 4.09 19.25
C PRO A 86 10.58 3.30 17.94
N VAL A 87 9.38 2.79 17.65
CA VAL A 87 9.10 1.95 16.49
C VAL A 87 8.40 2.77 15.40
N GLY A 88 8.87 2.63 14.15
CA GLY A 88 8.36 3.34 12.97
C GLY A 88 9.28 4.49 12.55
N ALA A 89 9.52 4.62 11.25
CA ALA A 89 10.44 5.63 10.71
C ALA A 89 9.88 7.05 10.77
N LYS A 90 8.57 7.23 11.02
CA LYS A 90 7.88 8.54 10.96
C LYS A 90 8.13 9.28 9.65
N LEU A 91 8.31 8.50 8.59
CA LEU A 91 8.50 8.97 7.23
C LEU A 91 7.30 8.50 6.40
N PRO A 92 6.97 9.22 5.31
CA PRO A 92 5.90 8.83 4.39
C PRO A 92 6.31 7.58 3.58
N ILE A 93 6.35 6.42 4.26
CA ILE A 93 6.71 5.12 3.73
C ILE A 93 5.46 4.27 3.63
N VAL A 94 5.25 3.67 2.47
CA VAL A 94 4.13 2.77 2.21
C VAL A 94 4.63 1.33 2.17
N GLN A 95 4.00 0.43 2.92
CA GLN A 95 4.43 -0.97 3.06
C GLN A 95 3.74 -1.87 2.03
N GLY A 96 4.54 -2.63 1.26
CA GLY A 96 4.05 -3.64 0.31
C GLY A 96 4.35 -5.05 0.81
N THR A 97 3.54 -6.04 0.40
CA THR A 97 3.86 -7.45 0.62
C THR A 97 5.03 -7.88 -0.26
N SER A 98 5.98 -8.60 0.36
CA SER A 98 7.17 -9.13 -0.31
C SER A 98 6.83 -10.30 -1.22
N PHE A 99 7.58 -10.44 -2.33
CA PHE A 99 7.55 -11.62 -3.22
C PHE A 99 8.56 -12.71 -2.84
N ALA A 100 9.35 -12.46 -1.79
CA ALA A 100 10.36 -13.37 -1.24
C ALA A 100 9.85 -14.13 -0.03
#